data_AF-A0A832IMU4-F1
#
_entry.id   AF-A0A832IMU4-F1
#
_cell.length_a   1.000
_cell.length_b   1.000
_cell.length_c   1.000
_cell.angle_alpha   90.00
_cell.angle_beta   90.00
_cell.angle_gamma   90.00
#
_symmetry.space_group_name_H-M   'P 1'
#
loop_
_entity.id
_entity.type
_entity.pdbx_description
1 polymer ?
#
loop_
_entity_poly.entity_id
_entity_poly.type
_entity_poly.pdbx_seq_one_letter_code
_entity_poly.pdbx_strand_id
1 'polypeptide(L)' 'TITLQELMNLQVGDVIVLKDRTDSLLPVKVASRTKFFAKVGAVDGHKAVKIVRLASEEEQIGD' A
#
# COMPACT_ATOMS: atom_id res chain seq x y z
N THR A 1 8.76 -8.66 -0.49
CA THR A 1 8.78 -10.10 -0.20
C THR A 1 9.80 -10.29 0.88
N ILE A 2 9.42 -10.96 1.96
CA ILE A 2 10.28 -11.29 3.09
C ILE A 2 10.37 -12.83 3.15
N THR A 3 11.54 -13.37 3.48
CA THR A 3 11.70 -14.82 3.66
C THR A 3 11.07 -15.28 4.97
N LEU A 4 10.75 -16.58 5.08
CA LEU A 4 10.23 -17.15 6.32
C LEU A 4 11.20 -16.97 7.49
N GLN A 5 12.51 -17.13 7.23
CA GLN A 5 13.54 -16.96 8.26
C GLN A 5 13.61 -15.52 8.75
N GLU A 6 13.56 -14.53 7.86
CA GLU A 6 13.53 -13.11 8.24
C GLU A 6 12.27 -12.79 9.05
N LEU A 7 11.10 -13.29 8.62
CA LEU A 7 9.84 -13.07 9.33
C LEU A 7 9.85 -13.65 10.75
N MET A 8 10.38 -14.86 10.92
CA MET A 8 10.44 -15.54 12.23
C MET A 8 11.44 -14.90 13.20
N ASN A 9 12.43 -14.16 12.70
CA ASN A 9 13.49 -13.55 13.50
C ASN A 9 13.34 -12.03 13.64
N LEU A 10 12.21 -11.44 13.25
CA LEU A 10 11.95 -10.01 13.42
C LEU A 10 12.02 -9.59 14.89
N GLN A 11 12.76 -8.53 15.16
CA GLN A 11 12.91 -7.93 16.49
C GLN A 11 12.41 -6.49 16.52
N VAL A 12 12.12 -6.01 17.73
CA VAL A 12 11.73 -4.61 17.94
C VAL A 12 12.90 -3.71 17.53
N GLY A 13 12.65 -2.81 16.59
CA GLY A 13 13.65 -1.90 16.04
C GLY A 13 14.05 -2.22 14.60
N ASP A 14 13.67 -3.38 14.07
CA ASP A 14 13.98 -3.76 12.69
C ASP A 14 13.26 -2.87 11.67
N VAL A 15 13.95 -2.60 10.56
CA VAL A 15 13.45 -1.80 9.44
C VAL A 15 13.16 -2.72 8.25
N ILE A 16 11.89 -2.81 7.85
CA ILE A 16 11.48 -3.57 6.66
C ILE A 16 11.37 -2.64 5.46
N VAL A 17 12.24 -2.83 4.48
CA VAL A 17 12.22 -2.04 3.25
C VAL A 17 11.08 -2.51 2.35
N LEU A 18 10.18 -1.58 2.01
CA LEU A 18 9.12 -1.82 1.04
C LEU A 18 9.63 -1.62 -0.39
N LYS A 19 8.99 -2.29 -1.36
CA LYS A 19 9.29 -2.11 -2.79
C LYS A 19 8.79 -0.76 -3.31
N ASP A 20 7.77 -0.22 -2.66
CA ASP A 20 7.08 0.98 -3.11
C ASP A 20 7.90 2.23 -2.76
N ARG A 21 7.89 3.19 -3.69
CA ARG A 21 8.54 4.48 -3.46
C ARG A 21 7.62 5.38 -2.65
N THR A 22 8.23 6.28 -1.88
CA THR A 22 7.51 7.26 -1.05
C THR A 22 6.63 8.23 -1.84
N ASP A 23 6.91 8.43 -3.13
CA ASP A 23 6.18 9.30 -4.05
C ASP A 23 5.14 8.55 -4.92
N SER A 24 5.06 7.23 -4.79
CA SER A 24 4.15 6.40 -5.59
C SER A 24 2.68 6.57 -5.16
N LEU A 25 1.76 6.37 -6.12
CA LEU A 25 0.34 6.31 -5.81
C LEU A 25 0.03 4.99 -5.09
N LEU A 26 -0.67 5.07 -3.97
CA LEU A 26 -1.06 3.91 -3.18
C LEU A 26 -2.30 3.25 -3.82
N PRO A 27 -2.26 1.94 -4.13
CA PRO A 27 -3.45 1.21 -4.55
C PRO A 27 -4.42 1.04 -3.37
N VAL A 28 -5.68 1.43 -3.57
CA VAL A 28 -6.75 1.26 -2.58
C VAL A 28 -7.59 0.07 -2.98
N LYS A 29 -7.55 -0.98 -2.14
CA LYS A 29 -8.34 -2.20 -2.33
C LYS A 29 -9.68 -2.09 -1.62
N VAL A 30 -10.76 -2.47 -2.31
CA VAL A 30 -12.11 -2.62 -1.76
C VAL A 30 -12.56 -4.06 -2.05
N ALA A 31 -12.95 -4.79 -1.01
CA ALA A 31 -13.27 -6.23 -1.13
C ALA A 31 -12.15 -7.01 -1.87
N SER A 32 -10.91 -6.78 -1.46
CA SER A 32 -9.68 -7.37 -2.02
C SER A 32 -9.32 -7.00 -3.47
N ARG A 33 -10.11 -6.14 -4.15
CA ARG A 33 -9.81 -5.68 -5.52
C ARG A 33 -9.31 -4.25 -5.52
N THR A 34 -8.22 -3.97 -6.23
CA THR A 34 -7.71 -2.60 -6.40
C THR A 34 -8.71 -1.77 -7.20
N LYS A 35 -9.35 -0.77 -6.58
CA LYS A 35 -10.36 0.06 -7.25
C LYS A 35 -9.89 1.47 -7.56
N PHE A 36 -8.93 1.96 -6.79
CA PHE A 36 -8.44 3.34 -6.89
C PHE A 36 -6.94 3.41 -6.70
N PHE A 37 -6.36 4.49 -7.19
CA PHE A 37 -5.04 4.94 -6.82
C PHE A 37 -5.16 6.27 -6.10
N ALA A 38 -4.43 6.41 -5.00
CA ALA A 38 -4.57 7.54 -4.10
C ALA A 38 -3.22 8.11 -3.64
N LYS A 39 -3.22 9.38 -3.24
CA LYS A 39 -2.10 10.01 -2.54
C LYS A 39 -2.35 10.00 -1.04
N VAL A 40 -1.31 9.68 -0.27
CA VAL A 40 -1.37 9.70 1.19
C VAL A 40 -1.45 11.13 1.74
N GLY A 41 -2.13 11.31 2.86
CA GLY A 41 -2.26 12.58 3.55
C GLY A 41 -2.86 12.42 4.94
N ALA A 42 -3.34 13.52 5.51
CA ALA A 42 -4.05 13.53 6.79
C ALA A 42 -5.22 14.52 6.75
N VAL A 43 -6.29 14.18 7.46
CA VAL A 43 -7.46 15.03 7.70
C VAL A 43 -7.75 14.98 9.19
N ASP A 44 -7.81 16.15 9.84
CA ASP A 44 -8.04 16.27 11.29
C ASP A 44 -7.13 15.38 12.15
N GLY A 45 -5.85 15.29 11.78
CA GLY A 45 -4.85 14.46 12.46
C GLY A 45 -4.95 12.96 12.19
N HIS A 46 -5.96 12.51 11.44
CA HIS A 46 -6.13 11.11 11.05
C HIS A 46 -5.48 10.84 9.69
N LYS A 47 -4.84 9.67 9.56
CA LYS A 47 -4.30 9.21 8.26
C LYS A 47 -5.45 9.07 7.27
N ALA A 48 -5.29 9.69 6.10
CA ALA A 48 -6.29 9.71 5.05
C ALA A 48 -5.63 9.53 3.68
N VAL A 49 -6.45 9.26 2.66
CA VAL A 49 -6.00 9.16 1.27
C VAL A 49 -6.90 9.98 0.37
N LYS A 50 -6.31 10.67 -0.61
CA LYS A 50 -7.04 11.37 -1.66
C LYS A 50 -7.03 10.53 -2.93
N ILE A 51 -8.21 10.10 -3.37
CA ILE A 51 -8.36 9.38 -4.65
C ILE A 51 -7.92 10.32 -5.77
N VAL A 52 -6.99 9.86 -6.60
CA VAL A 52 -6.51 10.61 -7.78
C VAL A 52 -7.00 10.02 -9.09
N ARG A 53 -7.23 8.70 -9.14
CA ARG A 53 -7.81 8.02 -10.29
C ARG A 53 -8.47 6.70 -9.93
N LEU A 54 -9.35 6.24 -10.81
CA LEU A 54 -9.88 4.88 -10.83
C LEU A 54 -8.82 3.91 -11.36
N ALA A 55 -8.86 2.67 -10.89
CA ALA A 55 -8.11 1.57 -11.49
C ALA A 55 -8.82 1.09 -12.77
N SER A 56 -8.06 0.79 -13.81
CA SER A 56 -8.59 0.17 -15.03
C SER A 56 -9.12 -1.24 -14.75
N GLU A 57 -9.84 -1.83 -15.69
CA GLU A 57 -10.32 -3.22 -15.54
C GLU A 57 -9.15 -4.21 -15.42
N GLU A 58 -8.06 -3.99 -16.17
CA GLU A 58 -6.84 -4.79 -16.11
C GLU A 58 -6.16 -4.70 -14.73
N GLU A 59 -6.08 -3.49 -14.16
CA GLU A 59 -5.51 -3.25 -12.83
C GLU A 59 -6.37 -3.78 -11.68
N GLN A 60 -7.67 -4.01 -11.92
CA GLN A 60 -8.60 -4.56 -10.94
C GLN A 60 -8.45 -6.08 -10.74
N ILE A 61 -7.81 -6.78 -11.69
CA ILE A 61 -7.68 -8.24 -11.71
C ILE A 61 -6.30 -8.70 -11.21
N GLY A 62 -5.29 -7.81 -11.20
CA GLY A 62 -3.93 -8.15 -10.77
C GLY A 62 -3.78 -8.25 -9.25
N ASP A 63 -3.38 -9.44 -8.78
CA ASP A 63 -2.78 -9.70 -7.46
C ASP A 63 -1.33 -10.20 -7.62
#